data_AF-A0A315YT37-F1
#
_entry.id   AF-A0A315YT37-F1
#
_cell.length_a   1.000
_cell.length_b   1.000
_cell.length_c   1.000
_cell.angle_alpha   90.00
_cell.angle_beta   90.00
_cell.angle_gamma   90.00
#
_symmetry.space_group_name_H-M   'P 1'
#
loop_
_entity.id
_entity.type
_entity.pdbx_description
1 polymer ?
#
loop_
_entity_poly.entity_id
_entity_poly.type
_entity_poly.pdbx_seq_one_letter_code
_entity_poly.pdbx_strand_id
1 'polypeptide(L)'
;MDKKAMYKISYGLFVVTAQRDGRDNGCITNTLAQVTSAPNRVSLTVAKTNFTHDMIMDSGAFTASVISTDADFELFRHFGFQSGRDVDKFADFADCKRAENGTLIITKGTNAFISGKVCQTLDLGTHTMFIADVTDMEVLSDAPSATYEYYQSSIKPKPEAVGTASDGQTIWRCVICGYEYVGEELPEDFICPICKHGASDFEKVTKASDKDMVPVGKTEGGQTIWRCTVCGYEYIGDELPEGFECPLCGVGADMFEKISEAPAESTSANKYAGTKTEKNLLEAFAGESQARNKYTYYASVAKKNGYEQIAALFLQTAENEKEHAKLWFKALGGIGTTAENLLHAAEGENFEWTDMYERMAREADEEGFHDLAEQFRGVGAIEKHHEERYRALLHNVEAMEVFRKSGVTMWECRNCGHIVIGTEAPEVCPVCFHPQSYFEVRKENY
;
A
#
# COMPACT_ATOMS: atom_id res chain seq x y z
N MET A 1 4.41 -6.24 16.29
CA MET A 1 5.31 -5.84 15.18
C MET A 1 4.44 -5.57 13.97
N ASP A 2 4.53 -4.39 13.35
CA ASP A 2 3.72 -4.08 12.16
C ASP A 2 4.27 -4.85 10.93
N LYS A 3 3.59 -5.94 10.56
CA LYS A 3 3.99 -6.76 9.40
C LYS A 3 3.78 -6.02 8.07
N LYS A 4 3.00 -4.93 8.03
CA LYS A 4 2.79 -4.14 6.81
C LYS A 4 4.06 -3.45 6.32
N ALA A 5 5.03 -3.25 7.22
CA ALA A 5 6.35 -2.75 6.85
C ALA A 5 7.05 -3.64 5.80
N MET A 6 6.80 -4.96 5.80
CA MET A 6 7.37 -5.88 4.81
C MET A 6 6.89 -5.60 3.37
N TYR A 7 5.66 -5.10 3.22
CA TYR A 7 5.10 -4.70 1.92
C TYR A 7 5.63 -3.36 1.41
N LYS A 8 6.41 -2.62 2.22
CA LYS A 8 7.09 -1.38 1.80
C LYS A 8 8.48 -1.63 1.21
N ILE A 9 8.98 -2.86 1.29
CA ILE A 9 10.22 -3.25 0.63
C ILE A 9 9.95 -3.33 -0.88
N SER A 10 10.76 -2.64 -1.67
CA SER A 10 10.68 -2.71 -3.13
C SER A 10 11.38 -3.99 -3.62
N TYR A 11 10.73 -4.69 -4.54
CA TYR A 11 11.26 -5.91 -5.15
C TYR A 11 11.13 -5.84 -6.67
N GLY A 12 12.19 -6.25 -7.37
CA GLY A 12 12.09 -6.64 -8.78
C GLY A 12 11.48 -8.04 -8.92
N LEU A 13 11.12 -8.42 -10.14
CA LEU A 13 10.62 -9.76 -10.46
C LEU A 13 11.51 -10.44 -11.50
N PHE A 14 11.73 -11.73 -11.32
CA PHE A 14 12.68 -12.50 -12.12
C PHE A 14 12.12 -13.88 -12.45
N VAL A 15 12.37 -14.36 -13.66
CA VAL A 15 12.35 -15.81 -13.94
C VAL A 15 13.75 -16.32 -13.71
N VAL A 16 13.92 -17.21 -12.74
CA VAL A 16 15.20 -17.89 -12.50
C VAL A 16 15.14 -19.27 -13.10
N THR A 17 16.11 -19.59 -13.95
CA THR A 17 16.26 -20.90 -14.57
C THR A 17 17.51 -21.61 -14.04
N ALA A 18 17.43 -22.94 -14.04
CA ALA A 18 18.53 -23.82 -13.70
C ALA A 18 18.44 -25.09 -14.56
N GLN A 19 19.56 -25.80 -14.66
CA GLN A 19 19.69 -27.01 -15.45
C GLN A 19 20.26 -28.12 -14.57
N ARG A 20 19.77 -29.34 -14.76
CA ARG A 20 20.33 -30.55 -14.15
C ARG A 20 20.14 -31.73 -15.09
N ASP A 21 21.23 -32.44 -15.39
CA ASP A 21 21.23 -33.66 -16.21
C ASP A 21 20.49 -33.54 -17.55
N GLY A 22 20.66 -32.40 -18.23
CA GLY A 22 20.01 -32.13 -19.51
C GLY A 22 18.55 -31.69 -19.43
N ARG A 23 17.98 -31.60 -18.22
CA ARG A 23 16.64 -31.06 -17.96
C ARG A 23 16.74 -29.60 -17.52
N ASP A 24 15.90 -28.76 -18.10
CA ASP A 24 15.73 -27.36 -17.74
C ASP A 24 14.51 -27.15 -16.86
N ASN A 25 14.58 -26.19 -15.94
CA ASN A 25 13.42 -25.73 -15.20
C ASN A 25 13.57 -24.26 -14.79
N GLY A 26 12.44 -23.61 -14.49
CA GLY A 26 12.42 -22.23 -14.01
C GLY A 26 11.35 -21.98 -12.95
N CYS A 27 11.56 -20.94 -12.15
CA CYS A 27 10.59 -20.42 -11.20
C CYS A 27 10.59 -18.89 -11.16
N ILE A 28 9.47 -18.30 -10.73
CA ILE A 28 9.39 -16.87 -10.43
C ILE A 28 10.00 -16.60 -9.06
N THR A 29 10.76 -15.50 -8.94
CA THR A 29 11.28 -14.99 -7.66
C THR A 29 11.34 -13.47 -7.64
N ASN A 30 11.48 -12.89 -6.46
CA ASN A 30 11.59 -11.47 -6.22
C ASN A 30 12.81 -11.08 -5.37
N THR A 31 13.75 -12.00 -5.17
CA THR A 31 14.82 -11.89 -4.17
C THR A 31 16.22 -11.68 -4.75
N LEU A 32 16.34 -11.42 -6.06
CA LEU A 32 17.63 -11.14 -6.67
C LEU A 32 18.06 -9.70 -6.37
N ALA A 33 19.28 -9.53 -5.85
CA ALA A 33 19.88 -8.22 -5.62
C ALA A 33 21.40 -8.24 -5.82
N GLN A 34 21.97 -7.18 -6.40
CA GLN A 34 23.42 -7.01 -6.45
C GLN A 34 23.94 -6.76 -5.03
N VAL A 35 24.99 -7.49 -4.64
CA VAL A 35 25.61 -7.36 -3.31
C VAL A 35 26.95 -6.64 -3.37
N THR A 36 27.73 -6.83 -4.42
CA THR A 36 29.02 -6.15 -4.62
C THR A 36 29.24 -5.87 -6.10
N SER A 37 29.93 -4.77 -6.42
CA SER A 37 30.31 -4.42 -7.79
C SER A 37 31.71 -4.93 -8.17
N ALA A 38 32.59 -5.15 -7.18
CA ALA A 38 33.94 -5.71 -7.39
C ALA A 38 34.33 -6.63 -6.20
N PRO A 39 34.32 -7.97 -6.37
CA PRO A 39 33.84 -8.70 -7.55
C PRO A 39 32.34 -8.45 -7.80
N ASN A 40 31.88 -8.54 -9.05
CA ASN A 40 30.47 -8.36 -9.39
C ASN A 40 29.67 -9.57 -8.91
N ARG A 41 28.83 -9.40 -7.89
CA ARG A 41 28.08 -10.49 -7.26
C ARG A 41 26.63 -10.13 -7.03
N VAL A 42 25.80 -11.16 -7.06
CA VAL A 42 24.39 -11.10 -6.71
C VAL A 42 24.08 -12.07 -5.58
N SER A 43 23.03 -11.75 -4.83
CA SER A 43 22.33 -12.67 -3.95
C SER A 43 21.01 -13.09 -4.61
N LEU A 44 20.64 -14.35 -4.43
CA LEU A 44 19.38 -14.94 -4.87
C LEU A 44 18.84 -15.82 -3.75
N THR A 45 17.59 -15.67 -3.35
CA THR A 45 16.99 -16.53 -2.32
C THR A 45 15.82 -17.34 -2.90
N VAL A 46 15.88 -18.66 -2.79
CA VAL A 46 14.87 -19.57 -3.39
C VAL A 46 14.30 -20.48 -2.31
N ALA A 47 12.98 -20.67 -2.33
CA ALA A 47 12.28 -21.59 -1.45
C ALA A 47 12.73 -23.03 -1.72
N LYS A 48 12.98 -23.80 -0.66
CA LYS A 48 13.41 -25.21 -0.77
C LYS A 48 12.35 -26.13 -1.41
N THR A 49 11.10 -25.68 -1.45
CA THR A 49 10.00 -26.38 -2.11
C THR A 49 10.05 -26.28 -3.64
N ASN A 50 10.72 -25.28 -4.20
CA ASN A 50 10.84 -25.11 -5.65
C ASN A 50 11.80 -26.13 -6.26
N PHE A 51 11.42 -26.82 -7.33
CA PHE A 51 12.33 -27.75 -8.01
C PHE A 51 13.61 -27.07 -8.53
N THR A 52 13.50 -25.82 -8.96
CA THR A 52 14.65 -25.00 -9.38
C THR A 52 15.67 -24.82 -8.26
N HIS A 53 15.25 -24.77 -6.99
CA HIS A 53 16.18 -24.67 -5.86
C HIS A 53 17.16 -25.85 -5.84
N ASP A 54 16.65 -27.08 -5.94
CA ASP A 54 17.48 -28.29 -5.90
C ASP A 54 18.44 -28.32 -7.09
N MET A 55 17.99 -27.87 -8.26
CA MET A 55 18.84 -27.79 -9.46
C MET A 55 19.96 -26.77 -9.30
N ILE A 56 19.71 -25.63 -8.65
CA ILE A 56 20.76 -24.64 -8.34
C ILE A 56 21.74 -25.21 -7.30
N MET A 57 21.23 -25.91 -6.27
CA MET A 57 22.08 -26.58 -5.26
C MET A 57 23.02 -27.61 -5.90
N ASP A 58 22.54 -28.38 -6.86
CA ASP A 58 23.31 -29.43 -7.53
C ASP A 58 24.29 -28.88 -8.58
N SER A 59 23.82 -27.96 -9.43
CA SER A 59 24.61 -27.43 -10.55
C SER A 59 25.54 -26.29 -10.16
N GLY A 60 25.21 -25.55 -9.10
CA GLY A 60 25.90 -24.31 -8.73
C GLY A 60 25.74 -23.19 -9.76
N ALA A 61 24.75 -23.25 -10.65
CA ALA A 61 24.54 -22.26 -11.71
C ALA A 61 23.07 -21.87 -11.86
N PHE A 62 22.83 -20.61 -12.24
CA PHE A 62 21.50 -20.13 -12.60
C PHE A 62 21.58 -18.99 -13.63
N THR A 63 20.47 -18.71 -14.31
CA THR A 63 20.25 -17.43 -15.01
C THR A 63 18.97 -16.80 -14.49
N ALA A 64 19.04 -15.53 -14.10
CA ALA A 64 17.90 -14.72 -13.73
C ALA A 64 17.56 -13.75 -14.86
N SER A 65 16.43 -13.97 -15.54
CA SER A 65 15.86 -13.01 -16.49
C SER A 65 14.98 -12.02 -15.75
N VAL A 66 15.27 -10.73 -15.92
CA VAL A 66 14.55 -9.62 -15.28
C VAL A 66 13.25 -9.39 -16.03
N ILE A 67 12.12 -9.56 -15.34
CA ILE A 67 10.79 -9.40 -15.93
C ILE A 67 10.52 -7.92 -16.19
N SER A 68 10.02 -7.58 -17.37
CA SER A 68 9.69 -6.21 -17.75
C SER A 68 8.21 -5.90 -17.56
N THR A 69 7.84 -4.63 -17.65
CA THR A 69 6.44 -4.18 -17.64
C THR A 69 5.64 -4.68 -18.84
N ASP A 70 6.29 -5.20 -19.88
CA ASP A 70 5.64 -5.79 -21.06
C ASP A 70 5.27 -7.26 -20.86
N ALA A 71 5.59 -7.85 -19.71
CA ALA A 71 5.24 -9.22 -19.39
C ALA A 71 3.72 -9.41 -19.25
N ASP A 72 3.20 -10.48 -19.86
CA ASP A 72 1.83 -10.92 -19.68
C ASP A 72 1.71 -11.87 -18.46
N PHE A 73 0.48 -12.12 -18.01
CA PHE A 73 0.24 -13.06 -16.92
C PHE A 73 0.64 -14.49 -17.28
N GLU A 74 0.65 -14.85 -18.56
CA GLU A 74 1.01 -16.20 -19.01
C GLU A 74 2.43 -16.57 -18.60
N LEU A 75 3.38 -15.62 -18.62
CA LEU A 75 4.73 -15.85 -18.11
C LEU A 75 4.72 -16.28 -16.63
N PHE A 76 3.90 -15.64 -15.82
CA PHE A 76 3.73 -15.98 -14.40
C PHE A 76 3.03 -17.31 -14.24
N ARG A 77 1.92 -17.53 -14.94
CA ARG A 77 1.17 -18.80 -14.94
C ARG A 77 2.08 -19.98 -15.26
N HIS A 78 2.95 -19.81 -16.26
CA HIS A 78 3.85 -20.84 -16.75
C HIS A 78 4.97 -21.18 -15.73
N PHE A 79 5.69 -20.17 -15.24
CA PHE A 79 6.84 -20.41 -14.36
C PHE A 79 6.52 -20.41 -12.86
N GLY A 80 5.43 -19.78 -12.44
CA GLY A 80 5.06 -19.57 -11.04
C GLY A 80 3.98 -20.50 -10.47
N PHE A 81 3.11 -21.09 -11.31
CA PHE A 81 1.93 -21.86 -10.85
C PHE A 81 2.04 -23.36 -11.17
N GLN A 82 3.23 -23.81 -11.58
CA GLN A 82 3.49 -25.19 -11.91
C GLN A 82 4.78 -25.66 -11.24
N SER A 83 4.80 -26.91 -10.79
CA SER A 83 6.00 -27.54 -10.27
C SER A 83 6.78 -28.20 -11.40
N GLY A 84 8.07 -27.90 -11.50
CA GLY A 84 8.97 -28.55 -12.45
C GLY A 84 9.23 -30.03 -12.13
N ARG A 85 8.75 -30.55 -10.99
CA ARG A 85 8.81 -32.00 -10.71
C ARG A 85 7.84 -32.75 -11.61
N ASP A 86 6.66 -32.17 -11.82
CA ASP A 86 5.50 -32.82 -12.44
C ASP A 86 5.31 -32.39 -13.90
N VAL A 87 5.80 -31.19 -14.26
CA VAL A 87 5.64 -30.60 -15.59
C VAL A 87 7.01 -30.28 -16.20
N ASP A 88 7.17 -30.59 -17.48
CA ASP A 88 8.26 -30.03 -18.29
C ASP A 88 7.85 -28.65 -18.80
N LYS A 89 8.35 -27.60 -18.12
CA LYS A 89 8.02 -26.21 -18.45
C LYS A 89 8.66 -25.75 -19.76
N PHE A 90 9.60 -26.48 -20.34
CA PHE A 90 10.28 -26.06 -21.56
C PHE A 90 9.91 -26.88 -22.80
N ALA A 91 9.07 -27.91 -22.65
CA ALA A 91 8.58 -28.71 -23.77
C ALA A 91 7.95 -27.85 -24.89
N ASP A 92 7.13 -26.87 -24.52
CA ASP A 92 6.41 -25.98 -25.44
C ASP A 92 6.78 -24.49 -25.28
N PHE A 93 7.90 -24.17 -24.63
CA PHE A 93 8.34 -22.79 -24.39
C PHE A 93 9.57 -22.44 -25.21
N ALA A 94 9.36 -21.80 -26.37
CA ALA A 94 10.43 -21.50 -27.34
C ALA A 94 11.08 -20.11 -27.15
N ASP A 95 10.46 -19.21 -26.39
CA ASP A 95 10.94 -17.83 -26.20
C ASP A 95 12.10 -17.72 -25.18
N CYS A 96 13.15 -18.50 -25.43
CA CYS A 96 14.34 -18.57 -24.61
C CYS A 96 15.61 -18.83 -25.44
N LYS A 97 16.77 -18.59 -24.82
CA LYS A 97 18.09 -18.84 -25.40
C LYS A 97 18.98 -19.55 -24.37
N ARG A 98 19.93 -20.37 -24.83
CA ARG A 98 20.91 -21.01 -23.96
C ARG A 98 22.00 -20.00 -23.58
N ALA A 99 22.23 -19.81 -22.30
CA ALA A 99 23.37 -19.04 -21.77
C ALA A 99 24.66 -19.89 -21.78
N GLU A 100 25.81 -19.22 -21.68
CA GLU A 100 27.12 -19.88 -21.66
C GLU A 100 27.30 -20.86 -20.49
N ASN A 101 26.66 -20.58 -19.35
CA ASN A 101 26.66 -21.46 -18.17
C ASN A 101 25.71 -22.66 -18.30
N GLY A 102 25.07 -22.84 -19.46
CA GLY A 102 24.19 -23.98 -19.74
C GLY A 102 22.73 -23.79 -19.28
N THR A 103 22.37 -22.70 -18.61
CA THR A 103 20.96 -22.42 -18.22
C THR A 103 20.23 -21.61 -19.29
N LEU A 104 18.93 -21.34 -19.10
CA LEU A 104 18.10 -20.66 -20.11
C LEU A 104 17.86 -19.19 -19.75
N ILE A 105 18.11 -18.31 -20.72
CA ILE A 105 17.67 -16.92 -20.73
C ILE A 105 16.25 -16.90 -21.27
N ILE A 106 15.29 -16.45 -20.47
CA ILE A 106 13.95 -16.13 -20.98
C ILE A 106 14.04 -14.79 -21.72
N THR A 107 13.47 -14.72 -22.93
CA THR A 107 13.49 -13.50 -23.76
C THR A 107 12.13 -12.82 -23.88
N LYS A 108 11.02 -13.57 -23.71
CA LYS A 108 9.67 -12.99 -23.73
C LYS A 108 9.34 -12.36 -22.38
N GLY A 109 8.87 -11.11 -22.41
CA GLY A 109 8.42 -10.38 -21.21
C GLY A 109 9.56 -10.00 -20.27
N THR A 110 10.79 -9.91 -20.76
CA THR A 110 11.99 -9.64 -19.96
C THR A 110 12.86 -8.57 -20.62
N ASN A 111 13.55 -7.74 -19.84
CA ASN A 111 14.37 -6.63 -20.35
C ASN A 111 15.88 -6.82 -20.15
N ALA A 112 16.31 -7.78 -19.33
CA ALA A 112 17.72 -8.09 -19.10
C ALA A 112 17.87 -9.52 -18.57
N PHE A 113 19.11 -10.05 -18.57
CA PHE A 113 19.43 -11.26 -17.84
C PHE A 113 20.76 -11.16 -17.09
N ILE A 114 20.90 -11.98 -16.05
CA ILE A 114 22.11 -12.10 -15.23
C ILE A 114 22.36 -13.58 -14.98
N SER A 115 23.49 -14.09 -15.44
CA SER A 115 23.96 -15.46 -15.21
C SER A 115 24.92 -15.51 -14.03
N GLY A 116 24.67 -16.44 -13.11
CA GLY A 116 25.42 -16.56 -11.86
C GLY A 116 26.06 -17.93 -11.70
N LYS A 117 27.28 -17.93 -11.13
CA LYS A 117 27.95 -19.13 -10.59
C LYS A 117 27.98 -19.02 -9.07
N VAL A 118 27.31 -19.93 -8.39
CA VAL A 118 27.20 -19.97 -6.92
C VAL A 118 28.59 -20.17 -6.31
N CYS A 119 28.96 -19.28 -5.39
CA CYS A 119 30.21 -19.35 -4.64
C CYS A 119 29.98 -19.53 -3.13
N GLN A 120 28.77 -19.25 -2.63
CA GLN A 120 28.39 -19.48 -1.24
C GLN A 120 26.88 -19.73 -1.13
N THR A 121 26.50 -20.58 -0.16
CA THR A 121 25.11 -20.80 0.23
C THR A 121 24.90 -20.48 1.70
N LEU A 122 23.69 -20.05 2.05
CA LEU A 122 23.26 -19.81 3.42
C LEU A 122 21.84 -20.35 3.63
N ASP A 123 21.68 -21.21 4.63
CA ASP A 123 20.37 -21.73 5.02
C ASP A 123 19.60 -20.69 5.84
N LEU A 124 18.40 -20.33 5.39
CA LEU A 124 17.49 -19.39 6.04
C LEU A 124 16.22 -20.08 6.58
N GLY A 125 16.25 -21.40 6.76
CA GLY A 125 15.12 -22.21 7.18
C GLY A 125 14.31 -22.71 5.99
N THR A 126 13.24 -21.99 5.62
CA THR A 126 12.36 -22.38 4.50
C THR A 126 12.97 -22.08 3.12
N HIS A 127 14.02 -21.25 3.08
CA HIS A 127 14.71 -20.81 1.87
C HIS A 127 16.22 -21.02 1.99
N THR A 128 16.89 -21.09 0.85
CA THR A 128 18.35 -21.00 0.76
C THR A 128 18.72 -19.73 0.00
N MET A 129 19.65 -18.96 0.55
CA MET A 129 20.28 -17.84 -0.14
C MET A 129 21.55 -18.32 -0.83
N PHE A 130 21.69 -17.98 -2.10
CA PHE A 130 22.84 -18.22 -2.96
C PHE A 130 23.54 -16.88 -3.20
N ILE A 131 24.83 -16.81 -2.89
CA ILE A 131 25.70 -15.74 -3.37
C ILE A 131 26.43 -16.28 -4.59
N ALA A 132 26.40 -15.52 -5.69
CA ALA A 132 26.98 -15.94 -6.95
C ALA A 132 27.84 -14.84 -7.57
N ASP A 133 28.95 -15.25 -8.18
CA ASP A 133 29.72 -14.41 -9.08
C ASP A 133 28.94 -14.28 -10.39
N VAL A 134 28.78 -13.05 -10.88
CA VAL A 134 28.14 -12.78 -12.17
C VAL A 134 29.11 -13.17 -13.28
N THR A 135 28.71 -14.13 -14.12
CA THR A 135 29.54 -14.64 -15.21
C THR A 135 29.18 -14.06 -16.57
N ASP A 136 27.92 -13.64 -16.75
CA ASP A 136 27.41 -13.04 -17.98
C ASP A 136 26.16 -12.19 -17.66
N MET A 137 25.93 -11.12 -18.43
CA MET A 137 24.75 -10.26 -18.31
C MET A 137 24.56 -9.38 -19.54
N GLU A 138 23.30 -9.17 -19.95
CA GLU A 138 22.96 -8.34 -21.10
C GLU A 138 21.62 -7.62 -20.87
N VAL A 139 21.48 -6.42 -21.46
CA VAL A 139 20.19 -5.73 -21.61
C VAL A 139 19.55 -6.20 -22.91
N LEU A 140 18.34 -6.73 -22.82
CA LEU A 140 17.56 -7.26 -23.93
C LEU A 140 16.61 -6.21 -24.53
N SER A 141 16.14 -5.25 -23.72
CA SER A 141 15.28 -4.15 -24.17
C SER A 141 15.30 -2.96 -23.20
N ASP A 142 14.83 -1.79 -23.66
CA ASP A 142 14.70 -0.57 -22.85
C ASP A 142 13.39 -0.53 -22.02
N ALA A 143 12.56 -1.58 -22.07
CA ALA A 143 11.32 -1.64 -21.31
C ALA A 143 11.62 -1.61 -19.79
N PRO A 144 10.87 -0.85 -18.98
CA PRO A 144 11.08 -0.81 -17.53
C PRO A 144 10.94 -2.20 -16.88
N SER A 145 11.64 -2.43 -15.76
CA SER A 145 11.51 -3.68 -15.00
C SER A 145 10.18 -3.72 -14.24
N ALA A 146 9.50 -4.86 -14.23
CA ALA A 146 8.32 -5.08 -13.41
C ALA A 146 8.72 -5.22 -11.94
N THR A 147 8.13 -4.36 -11.10
CA THR A 147 8.21 -4.51 -9.64
C THR A 147 7.12 -5.45 -9.14
N TYR A 148 7.27 -5.95 -7.91
CA TYR A 148 6.20 -6.71 -7.26
C TYR A 148 4.90 -5.91 -7.15
N GLU A 149 5.00 -4.61 -6.89
CA GLU A 149 3.85 -3.69 -6.89
C GLU A 149 3.20 -3.60 -8.28
N TYR A 150 4.00 -3.44 -9.34
CA TYR A 150 3.50 -3.41 -10.72
C TYR A 150 2.80 -4.70 -11.12
N TYR A 151 3.35 -5.86 -10.73
CA TYR A 151 2.68 -7.14 -10.96
C TYR A 151 1.29 -7.19 -10.33
N GLN A 152 1.16 -6.76 -9.07
CA GLN A 152 -0.13 -6.74 -8.37
C GLN A 152 -1.13 -5.77 -9.01
N SER A 153 -0.67 -4.61 -9.49
CA SER A 153 -1.56 -3.59 -10.05
C SER A 153 -1.94 -3.84 -11.51
N SER A 154 -1.06 -4.48 -12.29
CA SER A 154 -1.07 -4.37 -13.75
C SER A 154 -0.92 -5.69 -14.50
N ILE A 155 -0.30 -6.73 -13.93
CA ILE A 155 -0.07 -8.00 -14.63
C ILE A 155 -1.01 -9.10 -14.11
N LYS A 156 -1.21 -9.19 -12.80
CA LYS A 156 -2.07 -10.21 -12.18
C LYS A 156 -3.53 -10.02 -12.67
N PRO A 157 -4.17 -11.04 -13.27
CA PRO A 157 -5.56 -10.99 -13.68
C PRO A 157 -6.43 -10.64 -12.49
N LYS A 158 -7.35 -9.71 -12.73
CA LYS A 158 -8.34 -9.36 -11.74
C LYS A 158 -9.40 -10.48 -11.72
N PRO A 159 -9.96 -10.83 -10.56
CA PRO A 159 -11.07 -11.74 -10.48
C PRO A 159 -12.18 -11.28 -11.44
N GLU A 160 -12.47 -12.05 -12.48
CA GLU A 160 -13.70 -11.89 -13.25
C GLU A 160 -14.83 -12.57 -12.48
N ALA A 161 -15.89 -11.83 -12.20
CA ALA A 161 -17.08 -12.38 -11.57
C ALA A 161 -17.74 -13.40 -12.52
N VAL A 162 -17.82 -14.66 -12.10
CA VAL A 162 -18.49 -15.71 -12.87
C VAL A 162 -19.98 -15.66 -12.54
N GLY A 163 -20.67 -14.69 -13.14
CA GLY A 163 -22.13 -14.55 -13.07
C GLY A 163 -22.63 -13.70 -11.89
N THR A 164 -23.71 -12.97 -12.14
CA THR A 164 -24.49 -12.33 -11.08
C THR A 164 -25.20 -13.41 -10.28
N ALA A 165 -24.66 -13.77 -9.13
CA ALA A 165 -25.36 -14.57 -8.15
C ALA A 165 -26.66 -13.84 -7.77
N SER A 166 -27.81 -14.48 -8.01
CA SER A 166 -29.08 -14.04 -7.41
C SER A 166 -29.01 -14.25 -5.89
N ASP A 167 -29.74 -13.44 -5.12
CA ASP A 167 -29.71 -13.48 -3.65
C ASP A 167 -29.83 -14.92 -3.12
N GLY A 168 -28.81 -15.38 -2.38
CA GLY A 168 -28.76 -16.70 -1.74
C GLY A 168 -27.82 -17.74 -2.35
N GLN A 169 -27.18 -17.47 -3.50
CA GLN A 169 -26.23 -18.44 -4.09
C GLN A 169 -24.86 -18.41 -3.41
N THR A 170 -24.30 -19.60 -3.15
CA THR A 170 -22.97 -19.78 -2.56
C THR A 170 -21.89 -19.48 -3.60
N ILE A 171 -20.89 -18.68 -3.21
CA ILE A 171 -19.70 -18.38 -4.01
C ILE A 171 -18.50 -19.10 -3.37
N TRP A 172 -17.62 -19.67 -4.19
CA TRP A 172 -16.36 -20.29 -3.79
C TRP A 172 -15.21 -19.55 -4.46
N ARG A 173 -14.24 -19.03 -3.71
CA ARG A 173 -13.12 -18.26 -4.24
C ARG A 173 -11.81 -19.03 -4.14
N CYS A 174 -11.08 -19.14 -5.24
CA CYS A 174 -9.75 -19.71 -5.25
C CYS A 174 -8.78 -18.79 -4.50
N VAL A 175 -8.12 -19.27 -3.44
CA VAL A 175 -7.18 -18.46 -2.64
C VAL A 175 -5.86 -18.17 -3.37
N ILE A 176 -5.57 -18.91 -4.44
CA ILE A 176 -4.34 -18.77 -5.23
C ILE A 176 -4.46 -17.64 -6.25
N CYS A 177 -5.54 -17.62 -7.05
CA CYS A 177 -5.70 -16.66 -8.14
C CYS A 177 -6.96 -15.78 -8.04
N GLY A 178 -7.82 -16.00 -7.05
CA GLY A 178 -9.04 -15.22 -6.85
C GLY A 178 -10.21 -15.59 -7.77
N TYR A 179 -10.12 -16.67 -8.56
CA TYR A 179 -11.23 -17.12 -9.39
C TYR A 179 -12.45 -17.49 -8.53
N GLU A 180 -13.63 -17.01 -8.89
CA GLU A 180 -14.87 -17.31 -8.18
C GLU A 180 -15.72 -18.32 -8.93
N TYR A 181 -16.16 -19.38 -8.25
CA TYR A 181 -17.12 -20.36 -8.73
C TYR A 181 -18.45 -20.16 -8.00
N VAL A 182 -19.57 -20.09 -8.73
CA VAL A 182 -20.91 -19.95 -8.15
C VAL A 182 -21.61 -21.30 -8.19
N GLY A 183 -21.96 -21.84 -7.02
CA GLY A 183 -22.61 -23.14 -6.86
C GLY A 183 -22.78 -23.49 -5.38
N GLU A 184 -23.84 -24.23 -5.04
CA GLU A 184 -24.12 -24.64 -3.65
C GLU A 184 -22.96 -25.45 -3.05
N GLU A 185 -22.36 -26.32 -3.86
CA GLU A 185 -21.18 -27.12 -3.54
C GLU A 185 -20.11 -26.97 -4.63
N LEU A 186 -18.84 -26.98 -4.24
CA LEU A 186 -17.72 -27.06 -5.16
C LEU A 186 -17.40 -28.54 -5.43
N PRO A 187 -17.43 -29.04 -6.68
CA PRO A 187 -17.07 -30.43 -6.97
C PRO A 187 -15.69 -30.79 -6.41
N GLU A 188 -15.53 -31.98 -5.81
CA GLU A 188 -14.23 -32.40 -5.24
C GLU A 188 -13.12 -32.49 -6.29
N ASP A 189 -13.48 -32.77 -7.54
CA ASP A 189 -12.59 -32.81 -8.70
C ASP A 189 -12.50 -31.46 -9.43
N PHE A 190 -13.04 -30.38 -8.87
CA PHE A 190 -13.00 -29.06 -9.49
C PHE A 190 -11.56 -28.56 -9.59
N ILE A 191 -11.16 -28.21 -10.81
CA ILE A 191 -9.86 -27.62 -11.11
C ILE A 191 -10.09 -26.16 -11.50
N CYS A 192 -9.46 -25.24 -10.78
CA CYS A 192 -9.52 -23.82 -11.07
C CYS A 192 -9.18 -23.58 -12.55
N PRO A 193 -10.06 -22.96 -13.35
CA PRO A 193 -9.81 -22.77 -14.77
C PRO A 193 -8.63 -21.82 -15.03
N ILE A 194 -8.32 -20.92 -14.09
CA ILE A 194 -7.22 -19.96 -14.19
C ILE A 194 -5.89 -20.58 -13.74
N CYS A 195 -5.77 -20.98 -12.48
CA CYS A 195 -4.48 -21.41 -11.91
C CYS A 195 -4.24 -22.92 -11.90
N LYS A 196 -5.23 -23.73 -12.28
CA LYS A 196 -5.18 -25.21 -12.31
C LYS A 196 -4.97 -25.89 -10.95
N HIS A 197 -5.09 -25.16 -9.84
CA HIS A 197 -5.17 -25.73 -8.51
C HIS A 197 -6.52 -26.41 -8.26
N GLY A 198 -6.53 -27.43 -7.40
CA GLY A 198 -7.72 -28.23 -7.10
C GLY A 198 -8.70 -27.56 -6.13
N ALA A 199 -9.83 -28.21 -5.88
CA ALA A 199 -10.90 -27.73 -5.02
C ALA A 199 -10.45 -27.39 -3.58
N SER A 200 -9.37 -28.01 -3.09
CA SER A 200 -8.78 -27.71 -1.77
C SER A 200 -8.29 -26.27 -1.63
N ASP A 201 -8.00 -25.60 -2.75
CA ASP A 201 -7.52 -24.22 -2.78
C ASP A 201 -8.66 -23.21 -3.01
N PHE A 202 -9.89 -23.60 -2.70
CA PHE A 202 -11.07 -22.75 -2.74
C PHE A 202 -11.70 -22.61 -1.36
N GLU A 203 -12.11 -21.39 -1.02
CA GLU A 203 -12.83 -21.07 0.20
C GLU A 203 -14.27 -20.63 -0.11
N LYS A 204 -15.22 -21.01 0.76
CA LYS A 204 -16.60 -20.58 0.63
C LYS A 204 -16.72 -19.11 1.06
N VAL A 205 -17.22 -18.27 0.16
CA VAL A 205 -17.55 -16.86 0.41
C VAL A 205 -18.96 -16.79 0.97
N THR A 206 -19.10 -16.71 2.29
CA THR A 206 -20.39 -16.46 2.95
C THR A 206 -20.64 -14.96 2.99
N LYS A 207 -21.69 -14.47 2.32
CA LYS A 207 -22.28 -13.16 2.66
C LYS A 207 -22.98 -13.32 4.01
N ALA A 208 -22.53 -12.59 5.03
CA ALA A 208 -23.26 -12.50 6.30
C ALA A 208 -24.65 -11.92 6.04
N SER A 209 -25.70 -12.57 6.55
CA SER A 209 -27.07 -12.06 6.44
C SER A 209 -27.27 -10.87 7.39
N ASP A 210 -28.02 -9.87 6.92
CA ASP A 210 -28.39 -8.60 7.57
C ASP A 210 -29.05 -8.68 8.97
N LYS A 211 -29.15 -9.87 9.58
CA LYS A 211 -29.82 -10.08 10.88
C LYS A 211 -28.89 -10.38 12.04
N ASP A 212 -27.61 -10.62 11.79
CA ASP A 212 -26.60 -10.86 12.84
C ASP A 212 -25.53 -9.75 12.92
N MET A 213 -25.70 -8.65 12.18
CA MET A 213 -24.85 -7.47 12.27
C MET A 213 -25.46 -6.46 13.26
N VAL A 214 -24.86 -6.34 14.45
CA VAL A 214 -25.08 -5.16 15.30
C VAL A 214 -24.24 -4.01 14.72
N PRO A 215 -24.81 -2.82 14.52
CA PRO A 215 -24.12 -1.67 13.92
C PRO A 215 -22.88 -1.25 14.71
N VAL A 216 -21.83 -0.85 14.00
CA VAL A 216 -20.72 -0.07 14.56
C VAL A 216 -21.30 1.25 15.07
N GLY A 217 -21.15 1.53 16.37
CA GLY A 217 -21.49 2.83 16.97
C GLY A 217 -22.76 2.91 17.82
N LYS A 218 -23.34 1.79 18.27
CA LYS A 218 -24.19 1.82 19.47
C LYS A 218 -23.82 0.69 20.42
N THR A 219 -23.17 1.03 21.53
CA THR A 219 -23.31 0.26 22.77
C THR A 219 -23.95 1.17 23.80
N GLU A 220 -25.21 0.87 24.14
CA GLU A 220 -25.78 1.32 25.40
C GLU A 220 -25.09 0.52 26.51
N GLY A 221 -24.13 1.13 27.21
CA GLY A 221 -23.61 0.65 28.49
C GLY A 221 -22.77 -0.64 28.47
N GLY A 222 -21.44 -0.47 28.49
CA GLY A 222 -20.53 -1.40 29.19
C GLY A 222 -20.23 -2.77 28.57
N GLN A 223 -20.58 -3.02 27.31
CA GLN A 223 -20.25 -4.29 26.66
C GLN A 223 -18.75 -4.43 26.30
N THR A 224 -18.22 -5.64 26.43
CA THR A 224 -16.83 -5.99 26.13
C THR A 224 -16.61 -6.10 24.61
N ILE A 225 -15.55 -5.48 24.09
CA ILE A 225 -15.12 -5.62 22.69
C ILE A 225 -13.88 -6.50 22.66
N TRP A 226 -13.74 -7.34 21.64
CA TRP A 226 -12.58 -8.19 21.37
C TRP A 226 -12.06 -7.86 19.98
N ARG A 227 -10.80 -7.45 19.85
CA ARG A 227 -10.21 -7.10 18.55
C ARG A 227 -9.20 -8.15 18.12
N CYS A 228 -9.37 -8.67 16.92
CA CYS A 228 -8.40 -9.52 16.27
C CYS A 228 -7.09 -8.74 16.05
N THR A 229 -6.03 -9.19 16.70
CA THR A 229 -4.70 -8.56 16.64
C THR A 229 -4.01 -8.71 15.27
N VAL A 230 -4.58 -9.52 14.38
CA VAL A 230 -4.03 -9.81 13.05
C VAL A 230 -4.63 -8.91 11.96
N CYS A 231 -5.95 -8.75 11.92
CA CYS A 231 -6.64 -8.01 10.86
C CYS A 231 -7.47 -6.81 11.38
N GLY A 232 -7.63 -6.67 12.70
CA GLY A 232 -8.43 -5.62 13.30
C GLY A 232 -9.94 -5.87 13.33
N TYR A 233 -10.40 -7.08 13.03
CA TYR A 233 -11.82 -7.45 13.16
C TYR A 233 -12.26 -7.33 14.63
N GLU A 234 -13.38 -6.66 14.89
CA GLU A 234 -13.92 -6.47 16.24
C GLU A 234 -15.17 -7.33 16.45
N TYR A 235 -15.15 -8.08 17.55
CA TYR A 235 -16.26 -8.89 18.04
C TYR A 235 -16.77 -8.27 19.34
N ILE A 236 -18.09 -8.09 19.47
CA ILE A 236 -18.71 -7.51 20.67
C ILE A 236 -19.42 -8.63 21.42
N GLY A 237 -19.00 -8.87 22.67
CA GLY A 237 -19.54 -9.92 23.53
C GLY A 237 -18.75 -10.03 24.83
N ASP A 238 -19.40 -10.47 25.90
CA ASP A 238 -18.75 -10.61 27.22
C ASP A 238 -17.52 -11.54 27.15
N GLU A 239 -17.61 -12.59 26.32
CA GLU A 239 -16.58 -13.57 26.02
C GLU A 239 -16.64 -13.98 24.54
N LEU A 240 -15.52 -14.46 23.99
CA LEU A 240 -15.50 -15.05 22.64
C LEU A 240 -16.10 -16.47 22.69
N PRO A 241 -16.94 -16.86 21.70
CA PRO A 241 -17.47 -18.21 21.63
C PRO A 241 -16.36 -19.27 21.58
N GLU A 242 -16.62 -20.45 22.13
CA GLU A 242 -15.68 -21.57 22.07
C GLU A 242 -15.45 -21.98 20.60
N GLY A 243 -14.19 -22.03 20.17
CA GLY A 243 -13.83 -22.30 18.78
C GLY A 243 -14.05 -21.12 17.83
N PHE A 244 -14.21 -19.89 18.34
CA PHE A 244 -14.36 -18.70 17.50
C PHE A 244 -13.13 -18.46 16.61
N GLU A 245 -13.36 -18.35 15.31
CA GLU A 245 -12.35 -17.98 14.31
C GLU A 245 -12.69 -16.61 13.73
N CYS A 246 -11.67 -15.78 13.53
CA CYS A 246 -11.82 -14.47 12.94
C CYS A 246 -12.41 -14.60 11.52
N PRO A 247 -13.58 -14.01 11.23
CA PRO A 247 -14.21 -14.14 9.93
C PRO A 247 -13.46 -13.42 8.80
N LEU A 248 -12.48 -12.56 9.12
CA LEU A 248 -11.66 -11.86 8.13
C LEU A 248 -10.31 -12.52 7.84
N CYS A 249 -9.75 -13.30 8.76
CA CYS A 249 -8.40 -13.86 8.58
C CYS A 249 -8.20 -15.28 9.13
N GLY A 250 -9.26 -15.92 9.63
CA GLY A 250 -9.28 -17.33 10.03
C GLY A 250 -8.49 -17.66 11.29
N VAL A 251 -7.93 -16.67 11.99
CA VAL A 251 -7.18 -16.93 13.24
C VAL A 251 -8.13 -17.21 14.40
N GLY A 252 -7.73 -18.10 15.29
CA GLY A 252 -8.52 -18.47 16.46
C GLY A 252 -8.70 -17.33 17.47
N ALA A 253 -9.59 -17.56 18.42
CA ALA A 253 -9.89 -16.65 19.54
C ALA A 253 -8.65 -16.24 20.36
N ASP A 254 -7.59 -17.04 20.35
CA ASP A 254 -6.30 -16.74 20.98
C ASP A 254 -5.60 -15.50 20.39
N MET A 255 -5.97 -15.13 19.17
CA MET A 255 -5.45 -13.94 18.49
C MET A 255 -6.34 -12.71 18.67
N PHE A 256 -7.30 -12.74 19.58
CA PHE A 256 -8.12 -11.60 19.95
C PHE A 256 -7.72 -11.01 21.30
N GLU A 257 -7.63 -9.68 21.35
CA GLU A 257 -7.41 -8.94 22.59
C GLU A 257 -8.72 -8.33 23.09
N LYS A 258 -8.96 -8.42 24.40
CA LYS A 258 -10.10 -7.78 25.04
C LYS A 258 -9.86 -6.28 25.12
N ILE A 259 -10.66 -5.52 24.37
CA ILE A 259 -10.85 -4.10 24.51
C ILE A 259 -12.00 -3.90 25.52
N SER A 260 -11.72 -4.17 26.79
CA SER A 260 -12.58 -3.71 27.88
C SER A 260 -12.12 -2.34 28.33
N GLU A 261 -13.09 -1.43 28.37
CA GLU A 261 -13.00 -0.01 28.69
C GLU A 261 -12.63 0.86 27.49
N ALA A 262 -13.46 1.90 27.31
CA ALA A 262 -13.22 3.01 26.39
C ALA A 262 -11.73 3.38 26.46
N PRO A 263 -11.09 3.70 25.33
CA PRO A 263 -9.66 3.97 25.32
C PRO A 263 -9.37 4.97 26.43
N ALA A 264 -8.59 4.53 27.42
CA ALA A 264 -7.80 5.47 28.19
C ALA A 264 -7.09 6.32 27.14
N GLU A 265 -7.40 7.61 27.18
CA GLU A 265 -6.93 8.65 26.27
C GLU A 265 -5.64 8.21 25.55
N SER A 266 -5.70 8.06 24.22
CA SER A 266 -4.50 8.23 23.41
C SER A 266 -4.14 9.73 23.40
N THR A 267 -3.99 10.33 24.57
CA THR A 267 -3.04 11.41 24.69
C THR A 267 -1.69 10.75 24.43
N SER A 268 -1.13 10.91 23.24
CA SER A 268 0.33 10.98 23.17
C SER A 268 0.71 12.25 23.93
N ALA A 269 0.59 12.20 25.26
CA ALA A 269 0.85 13.33 26.12
C ALA A 269 2.27 13.77 25.80
N ASN A 270 2.43 15.04 25.46
CA ASN A 270 3.74 15.61 25.20
C ASN A 270 4.61 15.35 26.43
N LYS A 271 5.49 14.35 26.36
CA LYS A 271 6.34 13.95 27.49
C LYS A 271 7.34 15.04 27.89
N TYR A 272 7.46 16.09 27.07
CA TYR A 272 8.28 17.26 27.32
C TYR A 272 7.49 18.43 27.91
N ALA A 273 6.19 18.29 28.18
CA ALA A 273 5.32 19.36 28.68
C ALA A 273 5.94 20.11 29.87
N GLY A 274 5.95 21.44 29.79
CA GLY A 274 6.48 22.35 30.80
C GLY A 274 8.01 22.47 30.82
N THR A 275 8.74 21.74 29.98
CA THR A 275 10.21 21.77 29.96
C THR A 275 10.77 22.82 29.00
N LYS A 276 12.06 23.15 29.14
CA LYS A 276 12.79 23.92 28.12
C LYS A 276 12.89 23.15 26.79
N THR A 277 12.88 21.83 26.84
CA THR A 277 12.94 20.98 25.64
C THR A 277 11.67 21.09 24.80
N GLU A 278 10.49 21.16 25.42
CA GLU A 278 9.25 21.45 24.68
C GLU A 278 9.34 22.78 23.95
N LYS A 279 9.82 23.84 24.62
CA LYS A 279 10.02 25.16 23.99
C LYS A 279 11.00 25.09 22.81
N ASN A 280 12.12 24.39 22.98
CA ASN A 280 13.11 24.20 21.90
C ASN A 280 12.52 23.42 20.72
N LEU A 281 11.68 22.41 20.97
CA LEU A 281 11.02 21.64 19.92
C LEU A 281 9.97 22.46 19.17
N LEU A 282 9.20 23.29 19.87
CA LEU A 282 8.25 24.23 19.25
C LEU A 282 8.98 25.29 18.43
N GLU A 283 10.09 25.82 18.95
CA GLU A 283 10.95 26.78 18.23
C GLU A 283 11.54 26.15 16.96
N ALA A 284 12.07 24.92 17.06
CA ALA A 284 12.56 24.18 15.90
C ALA A 284 11.45 23.91 14.89
N PHE A 285 10.27 23.44 15.32
CA PHE A 285 9.13 23.24 14.44
C PHE A 285 8.71 24.52 13.71
N ALA A 286 8.64 25.65 14.41
CA ALA A 286 8.33 26.94 13.82
C ALA A 286 9.41 27.39 12.83
N GLY A 287 10.69 27.20 13.17
CA GLY A 287 11.83 27.54 12.32
C GLY A 287 11.84 26.76 11.01
N GLU A 288 11.68 25.43 11.09
CA GLU A 288 11.66 24.55 9.92
C GLU A 288 10.43 24.80 9.03
N SER A 289 9.27 25.08 9.64
CA SER A 289 8.04 25.42 8.90
C SER A 289 8.19 26.73 8.12
N GLN A 290 8.83 27.74 8.71
CA GLN A 290 9.17 28.98 8.04
C GLN A 290 10.24 28.78 6.95
N ALA A 291 11.24 27.93 7.20
CA ALA A 291 12.30 27.62 6.24
C ALA A 291 11.74 26.97 4.97
N ARG A 292 10.88 25.94 5.12
CA ARG A 292 10.16 25.30 4.01
C ARG A 292 9.46 26.32 3.11
N ASN A 293 8.64 27.21 3.68
CA ASN A 293 7.90 28.21 2.92
C ASN A 293 8.83 29.23 2.23
N LYS A 294 9.86 29.73 2.93
CA LYS A 294 10.84 30.64 2.32
C LYS A 294 11.54 29.99 1.12
N TYR A 295 11.96 28.74 1.26
CA TYR A 295 12.70 28.04 0.21
C TYR A 295 11.85 27.74 -1.03
N THR A 296 10.56 27.44 -0.88
CA THR A 296 9.66 27.31 -2.05
C THR A 296 9.45 28.65 -2.76
N TYR A 297 9.42 29.78 -2.04
CA TYR A 297 9.37 31.11 -2.65
C TYR A 297 10.69 31.45 -3.37
N TYR A 298 11.84 31.13 -2.76
CA TYR A 298 13.15 31.36 -3.37
C TYR A 298 13.35 30.51 -4.63
N ALA A 299 12.84 29.27 -4.64
CA ALA A 299 12.82 28.44 -5.84
C ALA A 299 12.09 29.12 -7.01
N SER A 300 10.95 29.77 -6.73
CA SER A 300 10.17 30.49 -7.75
C SER A 300 10.95 31.67 -8.33
N VAL A 301 11.68 32.41 -7.49
CA VAL A 301 12.57 33.49 -7.94
C VAL A 301 13.74 32.95 -8.77
N ALA A 302 14.39 31.88 -8.32
CA ALA A 302 15.50 31.23 -9.04
C ALA A 302 15.05 30.75 -10.43
N LYS A 303 13.86 30.13 -10.51
CA LYS A 303 13.26 29.68 -11.76
C LYS A 303 12.97 30.85 -12.71
N LYS A 304 12.35 31.93 -12.20
CA LYS A 304 12.09 33.15 -12.99
C LYS A 304 13.36 33.75 -13.60
N ASN A 305 14.51 33.57 -12.94
CA ASN A 305 15.81 34.05 -13.39
C ASN A 305 16.59 33.02 -14.26
N GLY A 306 15.98 31.88 -14.61
CA GLY A 306 16.59 30.86 -15.45
C GLY A 306 17.55 29.90 -14.72
N TYR A 307 17.63 29.95 -13.39
CA TYR A 307 18.48 29.06 -12.59
C TYR A 307 17.75 27.79 -12.18
N GLU A 308 17.41 26.93 -13.15
CA GLU A 308 16.62 25.71 -12.91
C GLU A 308 17.26 24.75 -11.90
N GLN A 309 18.58 24.57 -11.91
CA GLN A 309 19.27 23.73 -10.93
C GLN A 309 19.14 24.30 -9.50
N ILE A 310 19.28 25.62 -9.33
CA ILE A 310 19.16 26.27 -8.03
C ILE A 310 17.72 26.18 -7.52
N ALA A 311 16.74 26.38 -8.42
CA ALA A 311 15.33 26.20 -8.08
C ALA A 311 15.03 24.77 -7.60
N ALA A 312 15.55 23.76 -8.30
CA ALA A 312 15.40 22.36 -7.91
C ALA A 312 16.03 22.08 -6.54
N LEU A 313 17.22 22.61 -6.26
CA LEU A 313 17.88 22.46 -4.96
C LEU A 313 17.10 23.15 -3.82
N PHE A 314 16.53 24.34 -4.05
CA PHE A 314 15.65 24.97 -3.07
C PHE A 314 14.42 24.14 -2.78
N LEU A 315 13.77 23.56 -3.79
CA LEU A 315 12.61 22.69 -3.60
C LEU A 315 12.98 21.39 -2.85
N GLN A 316 14.12 20.78 -3.19
CA GLN A 316 14.63 19.62 -2.47
C GLN A 316 14.90 19.95 -1.00
N THR A 317 15.53 21.10 -0.73
CA THR A 317 15.80 21.55 0.65
C THR A 317 14.49 21.81 1.40
N ALA A 318 13.51 22.47 0.77
CA ALA A 318 12.19 22.69 1.36
C ALA A 318 11.49 21.38 1.75
N GLU A 319 11.65 20.33 0.96
CA GLU A 319 11.12 19.00 1.26
C GLU A 319 11.87 18.34 2.42
N ASN A 320 13.18 18.60 2.58
CA ASN A 320 13.93 18.18 3.77
C ASN A 320 13.44 18.90 5.03
N GLU A 321 13.24 20.22 4.98
CA GLU A 321 12.72 20.97 6.15
C GLU A 321 11.31 20.54 6.55
N LYS A 322 10.49 20.12 5.57
CA LYS A 322 9.18 19.50 5.84
C LYS A 322 9.34 18.22 6.69
N GLU A 323 10.30 17.36 6.35
CA GLU A 323 10.56 16.13 7.12
C GLU A 323 11.20 16.45 8.48
N HIS A 324 12.09 17.45 8.58
CA HIS A 324 12.62 17.91 9.87
C HIS A 324 11.50 18.42 10.80
N ALA A 325 10.63 19.30 10.31
CA ALA A 325 9.47 19.80 11.05
C ALA A 325 8.59 18.65 11.55
N LYS A 326 8.34 17.64 10.70
CA LYS A 326 7.55 16.46 11.06
C LYS A 326 8.17 15.65 12.19
N LEU A 327 9.50 15.52 12.26
CA LEU A 327 10.18 14.85 13.39
C LEU A 327 9.85 15.55 14.72
N TRP A 328 9.94 16.88 14.75
CA TRP A 328 9.70 17.68 15.95
C TRP A 328 8.23 17.69 16.35
N PHE A 329 7.33 17.87 15.37
CA PHE A 329 5.89 17.86 15.62
C PHE A 329 5.40 16.50 16.13
N LYS A 330 5.93 15.40 15.56
CA LYS A 330 5.68 14.06 16.08
C LYS A 330 6.22 13.86 17.50
N ALA A 331 7.41 14.38 17.80
CA ALA A 331 7.99 14.28 19.15
C ALA A 331 7.17 15.03 20.21
N LEU A 332 6.48 16.11 19.81
CA LEU A 332 5.54 16.87 20.63
C LEU A 332 4.16 16.20 20.78
N GLY A 333 3.90 15.08 20.08
CA GLY A 333 2.60 14.43 20.07
C GLY A 333 1.56 15.15 19.21
N GLY A 334 1.97 15.99 18.26
CA GLY A 334 1.07 16.80 17.44
C GLY A 334 0.34 16.06 16.31
N ILE A 335 0.65 14.77 16.09
CA ILE A 335 0.06 13.97 14.99
C ILE A 335 -0.84 12.88 15.58
N GLY A 336 -2.16 13.06 15.44
CA GLY A 336 -3.18 12.11 15.85
C GLY A 336 -3.84 11.37 14.67
N THR A 337 -5.02 10.83 14.93
CA THR A 337 -5.96 10.29 13.94
C THR A 337 -6.49 11.40 13.01
N THR A 338 -7.12 11.02 11.89
CA THR A 338 -7.71 12.00 10.96
C THR A 338 -8.74 12.91 11.65
N ALA A 339 -9.59 12.36 12.54
CA ALA A 339 -10.56 13.15 13.29
C ALA A 339 -9.88 14.16 14.23
N GLU A 340 -8.91 13.71 15.03
CA GLU A 340 -8.14 14.59 15.94
C GLU A 340 -7.41 15.69 15.16
N ASN A 341 -6.78 15.34 14.04
CA ASN A 341 -6.06 16.33 13.21
C ASN A 341 -7.02 17.35 12.57
N LEU A 342 -8.22 16.94 12.13
CA LEU A 342 -9.24 17.85 11.59
C LEU A 342 -9.79 18.78 12.68
N LEU A 343 -9.97 18.28 13.90
CA LEU A 343 -10.38 19.09 15.05
C LEU A 343 -9.31 20.13 15.39
N HIS A 344 -8.05 19.71 15.56
CA HIS A 344 -6.95 20.63 15.83
C HIS A 344 -6.80 21.69 14.73
N ALA A 345 -6.97 21.32 13.46
CA ALA A 345 -6.98 22.28 12.36
C ALA A 345 -8.13 23.29 12.50
N ALA A 346 -9.36 22.84 12.74
CA ALA A 346 -10.51 23.73 12.92
C ALA A 346 -10.36 24.68 14.10
N GLU A 347 -9.80 24.21 15.22
CA GLU A 347 -9.54 25.04 16.41
C GLU A 347 -8.43 26.08 16.16
N GLY A 348 -7.37 25.70 15.44
CA GLY A 348 -6.33 26.62 15.00
C GLY A 348 -6.88 27.72 14.12
N GLU A 349 -7.61 27.35 13.06
CA GLU A 349 -8.26 28.31 12.14
C GLU A 349 -9.22 29.23 12.90
N ASN A 350 -10.02 28.70 13.84
CA ASN A 350 -10.93 29.50 14.67
C ASN A 350 -10.20 30.56 15.49
N PHE A 351 -9.11 30.18 16.17
CA PHE A 351 -8.27 31.12 16.89
C PHE A 351 -7.68 32.18 15.96
N GLU A 352 -7.23 31.78 14.77
CA GLU A 352 -6.66 32.70 13.80
C GLU A 352 -7.64 33.79 13.38
N TRP A 353 -8.88 33.47 13.00
CA TRP A 353 -9.81 34.50 12.52
C TRP A 353 -10.57 35.26 13.61
N THR A 354 -10.83 34.64 14.77
CA THR A 354 -11.58 35.29 15.88
C THR A 354 -10.71 36.13 16.81
N ASP A 355 -9.42 35.84 16.92
CA ASP A 355 -8.52 36.52 17.86
C ASP A 355 -7.29 37.08 17.13
N MET A 356 -6.49 36.21 16.49
CA MET A 356 -5.19 36.62 15.96
C MET A 356 -5.31 37.69 14.87
N TYR A 357 -6.03 37.42 13.78
CA TYR A 357 -6.18 38.35 12.66
C TYR A 357 -7.08 39.54 12.99
N GLU A 358 -8.09 39.37 13.84
CA GLU A 358 -8.90 40.49 14.32
C GLU A 358 -8.03 41.48 15.12
N ARG A 359 -7.23 40.97 16.06
CA ARG A 359 -6.28 41.78 16.83
C ARG A 359 -5.23 42.43 15.92
N MET A 360 -4.60 41.67 15.02
CA MET A 360 -3.57 42.20 14.10
C MET A 360 -4.12 43.29 13.17
N ALA A 361 -5.34 43.13 12.66
CA ALA A 361 -5.98 44.16 11.83
C ALA A 361 -6.24 45.45 12.62
N ARG A 362 -6.75 45.32 13.87
CA ARG A 362 -6.97 46.47 14.75
C ARG A 362 -5.65 47.19 15.08
N GLU A 363 -4.62 46.44 15.48
CA GLU A 363 -3.29 46.97 15.77
C GLU A 363 -2.71 47.70 14.54
N ALA A 364 -2.82 47.11 13.35
CA ALA A 364 -2.37 47.73 12.11
C ALA A 364 -3.12 49.04 11.78
N ASP A 365 -4.43 49.12 12.06
CA ASP A 365 -5.19 50.37 11.89
C ASP A 365 -4.79 51.45 12.90
N GLU A 366 -4.57 51.07 14.17
CA GLU A 366 -4.09 51.97 15.22
C GLU A 366 -2.72 52.57 14.88
N GLU A 367 -1.88 51.81 14.19
CA GLU A 367 -0.57 52.24 13.70
C GLU A 367 -0.60 52.96 12.33
N GLY A 368 -1.77 53.04 11.68
CA GLY A 368 -1.97 53.72 10.39
C GLY A 368 -1.63 52.89 9.15
N PHE A 369 -1.45 51.57 9.27
CA PHE A 369 -1.20 50.62 8.18
C PHE A 369 -2.51 50.04 7.61
N HIS A 370 -3.41 50.91 7.17
CA HIS A 370 -4.78 50.53 6.77
C HIS A 370 -4.85 49.47 5.67
N ASP A 371 -3.98 49.54 4.65
CA ASP A 371 -3.95 48.55 3.57
C ASP A 371 -3.56 47.15 4.08
N LEU A 372 -2.70 47.09 5.10
CA LEU A 372 -2.30 45.83 5.74
C LEU A 372 -3.40 45.33 6.69
N ALA A 373 -4.08 46.24 7.39
CA ALA A 373 -5.24 45.90 8.20
C ALA A 373 -6.38 45.29 7.36
N GLU A 374 -6.64 45.85 6.16
CA GLU A 374 -7.59 45.27 5.22
C GLU A 374 -7.15 43.88 4.73
N GLN A 375 -5.86 43.69 4.45
CA GLN A 375 -5.32 42.37 4.12
C GLN A 375 -5.51 41.36 5.26
N PHE A 376 -5.22 41.74 6.51
CA PHE A 376 -5.44 40.85 7.66
C PHE A 376 -6.91 40.46 7.82
N ARG A 377 -7.85 41.40 7.62
CA ARG A 377 -9.29 41.09 7.61
C ARG A 377 -9.66 40.13 6.49
N GLY A 378 -9.11 40.36 5.30
CA GLY A 378 -9.30 39.49 4.15
C GLY A 378 -8.81 38.06 4.41
N VAL A 379 -7.63 37.91 5.02
CA VAL A 379 -7.09 36.61 5.43
C VAL A 379 -7.95 35.98 6.52
N GLY A 380 -8.34 36.72 7.57
CA GLY A 380 -9.24 36.21 8.61
C GLY A 380 -10.58 35.71 8.04
N ALA A 381 -11.15 36.38 7.04
CA ALA A 381 -12.36 35.90 6.36
C ALA A 381 -12.13 34.58 5.60
N ILE A 382 -10.93 34.35 5.08
CA ILE A 382 -10.54 33.09 4.42
C ILE A 382 -10.38 31.98 5.47
N GLU A 383 -9.70 32.24 6.58
CA GLU A 383 -9.47 31.24 7.65
C GLU A 383 -10.79 30.79 8.28
N LYS A 384 -11.80 31.67 8.38
CA LYS A 384 -13.16 31.25 8.74
C LYS A 384 -13.71 30.16 7.80
N HIS A 385 -13.48 30.30 6.50
CA HIS A 385 -13.91 29.29 5.54
C HIS A 385 -13.09 27.99 5.64
N HIS A 386 -11.83 28.07 6.09
CA HIS A 386 -11.03 26.89 6.41
C HIS A 386 -11.60 26.14 7.62
N GLU A 387 -11.94 26.84 8.71
CA GLU A 387 -12.62 26.25 9.86
C GLU A 387 -13.91 25.52 9.44
N GLU A 388 -14.81 26.21 8.72
CA GLU A 388 -16.08 25.64 8.26
C GLU A 388 -15.87 24.35 7.46
N ARG A 389 -14.86 24.33 6.59
CA ARG A 389 -14.49 23.15 5.80
C ARG A 389 -13.98 22.02 6.70
N TYR A 390 -13.06 22.28 7.63
CA TYR A 390 -12.52 21.24 8.49
C TYR A 390 -13.57 20.67 9.44
N ARG A 391 -14.49 21.49 9.98
CA ARG A 391 -15.62 21.00 10.78
C ARG A 391 -16.56 20.13 9.96
N ALA A 392 -16.88 20.50 8.73
CA ALA A 392 -17.71 19.68 7.85
C ALA A 392 -17.03 18.34 7.50
N LEU A 393 -15.72 18.34 7.27
CA LEU A 393 -14.93 17.13 7.03
C LEU A 393 -14.86 16.25 8.29
N LEU A 394 -14.66 16.84 9.47
CA LEU A 394 -14.65 16.14 10.75
C LEU A 394 -15.99 15.43 10.97
N HIS A 395 -17.09 16.15 10.78
CA HIS A 395 -18.44 15.57 10.86
C HIS A 395 -18.61 14.39 9.91
N ASN A 396 -18.14 14.50 8.66
CA ASN A 396 -18.20 13.38 7.72
C ASN A 396 -17.38 12.16 8.20
N VAL A 397 -16.22 12.37 8.81
CA VAL A 397 -15.39 11.28 9.35
C VAL A 397 -16.09 10.61 10.54
N GLU A 398 -16.60 11.39 11.50
CA GLU A 398 -17.26 10.89 12.70
C GLU A 398 -18.59 10.18 12.39
N ALA A 399 -19.36 10.70 11.43
CA ALA A 399 -20.63 10.13 10.99
C ALA A 399 -20.48 9.02 9.94
N MET A 400 -19.25 8.65 9.55
CA MET A 400 -18.94 7.71 8.47
C MET A 400 -19.57 8.08 7.12
N GLU A 401 -19.72 9.38 6.87
CA GLU A 401 -20.31 9.95 5.66
C GLU A 401 -19.28 10.44 4.64
N VAL A 402 -18.00 10.07 4.78
CA VAL A 402 -16.95 10.40 3.80
C VAL A 402 -17.26 9.76 2.45
N PHE A 403 -17.74 8.52 2.46
CA PHE A 403 -18.04 7.71 1.27
C PHE A 403 -19.50 7.23 1.23
N ARG A 404 -20.36 7.81 2.07
CA ARG A 404 -21.80 7.54 2.16
C ARG A 404 -22.57 8.83 2.40
N LYS A 405 -23.76 8.95 1.83
CA LYS A 405 -24.71 10.03 2.09
C LYS A 405 -26.12 9.48 2.29
N SER A 406 -26.93 10.22 3.05
CA SER A 406 -28.33 9.87 3.33
C SER A 406 -29.21 9.86 2.09
N GLY A 407 -28.82 10.61 1.04
CA GLY A 407 -29.47 10.66 -0.25
C GLY A 407 -28.58 10.20 -1.40
N VAL A 408 -29.20 9.87 -2.53
CA VAL A 408 -28.50 9.56 -3.78
C VAL A 408 -27.62 10.74 -4.18
N THR A 409 -26.33 10.46 -4.35
CA THR A 409 -25.29 11.44 -4.64
C THR A 409 -24.48 10.97 -5.87
N MET A 410 -23.81 11.91 -6.54
CA MET A 410 -22.85 11.59 -7.60
C MET A 410 -21.45 11.54 -7.01
N TRP A 411 -20.81 10.39 -7.08
CA TRP A 411 -19.44 10.15 -6.67
C TRP A 411 -18.53 10.18 -7.89
N GLU A 412 -17.41 10.89 -7.81
CA GLU A 412 -16.41 10.95 -8.87
C GLU A 412 -15.08 10.39 -8.36
N CYS A 413 -14.50 9.46 -9.12
CA CYS A 413 -13.18 8.95 -8.84
C CYS A 413 -12.12 9.97 -9.27
N ARG A 414 -11.42 10.58 -8.31
CA ARG A 414 -10.35 11.56 -8.53
C ARG A 414 -9.17 11.04 -9.35
N ASN A 415 -9.01 9.73 -9.44
CA ASN A 415 -7.95 9.12 -10.23
C ASN A 415 -8.26 9.07 -11.74
N CYS A 416 -9.51 8.82 -12.13
CA CYS A 416 -9.85 8.57 -13.54
C CYS A 416 -11.13 9.26 -14.04
N GLY A 417 -11.80 10.05 -13.21
CA GLY A 417 -13.05 10.76 -13.54
C GLY A 417 -14.29 9.87 -13.64
N HIS A 418 -14.23 8.60 -13.21
CA HIS A 418 -15.41 7.73 -13.26
C HIS A 418 -16.50 8.20 -12.30
N ILE A 419 -17.72 8.32 -12.80
CA ILE A 419 -18.88 8.79 -12.04
C ILE A 419 -19.78 7.62 -11.67
N VAL A 420 -20.15 7.53 -10.40
CA VAL A 420 -21.14 6.59 -9.85
C VAL A 420 -22.27 7.37 -9.20
N ILE A 421 -23.52 6.98 -9.47
CA ILE A 421 -24.71 7.57 -8.83
C ILE A 421 -25.21 6.57 -7.79
N GLY A 422 -25.24 6.97 -6.52
CA GLY A 422 -25.66 6.11 -5.42
C GLY A 422 -25.59 6.80 -4.07
N THR A 423 -26.11 6.15 -3.03
CA THR A 423 -25.96 6.63 -1.64
C THR A 423 -24.53 6.44 -1.12
N GLU A 424 -23.71 5.62 -1.79
CA GLU A 424 -22.35 5.27 -1.36
C GLU A 424 -21.40 5.26 -2.56
N ALA A 425 -20.14 5.65 -2.33
CA ALA A 425 -19.06 5.44 -3.29
C ALA A 425 -18.70 3.95 -3.30
N PRO A 426 -18.37 3.35 -4.45
CA PRO A 426 -18.00 1.94 -4.48
C PRO A 426 -16.66 1.72 -3.75
N GLU A 427 -16.52 0.58 -3.07
CA GLU A 427 -15.28 0.22 -2.36
C GLU A 427 -14.05 0.21 -3.27
N VAL A 428 -14.26 -0.05 -4.55
CA VAL A 428 -13.25 -0.05 -5.61
C VAL A 428 -13.84 0.61 -6.85
N CYS A 429 -13.12 1.54 -7.47
CA CYS A 429 -13.56 2.17 -8.71
C CYS A 429 -13.69 1.12 -9.83
N PRO A 430 -14.85 0.98 -10.50
CA PRO A 430 -15.03 -0.05 -11.53
C PRO A 430 -14.24 0.25 -12.83
N VAL A 431 -13.69 1.45 -12.97
CA VAL A 431 -12.90 1.87 -14.14
C VAL A 431 -11.41 1.76 -13.91
N CYS A 432 -10.89 2.41 -12.85
CA CYS A 432 -9.44 2.43 -12.59
C CYS A 432 -9.00 1.57 -11.41
N PHE A 433 -9.94 0.91 -10.74
CA PHE A 433 -9.68 -0.07 -9.67
C PHE A 433 -8.91 0.46 -8.48
N HIS A 434 -8.87 1.78 -8.31
CA HIS A 434 -8.38 2.41 -7.10
C HIS A 434 -9.41 2.29 -5.97
N PRO A 435 -8.96 2.23 -4.71
CA PRO A 435 -9.85 2.05 -3.56
C PRO A 435 -10.82 3.23 -3.39
N GLN A 436 -11.87 3.02 -2.59
CA GLN A 436 -12.91 3.98 -2.24
C GLN A 436 -12.35 5.36 -1.85
N SER A 437 -11.16 5.39 -1.25
CA SER A 437 -10.45 6.61 -0.84
C SER A 437 -10.16 7.60 -1.98
N TYR A 438 -10.30 7.18 -3.23
CA TYR A 438 -10.17 8.04 -4.41
C TYR A 438 -11.49 8.65 -4.87
N PHE A 439 -12.63 8.25 -4.31
CA PHE A 439 -13.91 8.88 -4.62
C PHE A 439 -14.13 10.14 -3.77
N GLU A 440 -14.76 11.12 -4.39
CA GLU A 440 -15.31 12.28 -3.69
C GLU A 440 -16.71 12.59 -4.24
N VAL A 441 -17.48 13.39 -3.50
CA VAL A 441 -18.73 13.92 -4.05
C VAL A 441 -18.38 14.83 -5.23
N ARG A 442 -18.92 14.53 -6.41
CA ARG A 442 -18.71 15.30 -7.63
C ARG A 442 -19.11 16.76 -7.41
N LYS A 443 -18.23 17.67 -7.81
CA LYS A 443 -18.48 19.12 -7.79
C LYS A 443 -18.61 19.62 -9.22
N GLU A 444 -19.73 20.25 -9.55
CA GLU A 444 -19.92 20.94 -10.83
C GLU A 444 -19.79 22.45 -10.60
N ASN A 445 -18.91 23.10 -11.36
CA ASN A 445 -18.64 24.54 -11.29
C ASN A 445 -18.58 25.20 -12.67
N TYR A 446 -19.14 24.54 -13.70
CA TYR A 446 -19.17 24.98 -15.09
C TYR A 446 -20.60 25.01 -15.65
#